data_AF-A0A7R9YTN2-F1
#
_entry.id   AF-A0A7R9YTN2-F1
#
_cell.length_a   1.000
_cell.length_b   1.000
_cell.length_c   1.000
_cell.angle_alpha   90.00
_cell.angle_beta   90.00
_cell.angle_gamma   90.00
#
_symmetry.space_group_name_H-M   'P 1'
#
loop_
_entity.id
_entity.type
_entity.pdbx_description
1 polymer ?
#
loop_
_entity_poly.entity_id
_entity_poly.type
_entity_poly.pdbx_seq_one_letter_code
_entity_poly.pdbx_strand_id
1 'polypeptide(L)'
;ANARYFTHKFSSTVITSLSTGTPMIADARMLAAYSFLEKDAVYPQEDGEPEISAMLRISRTHDEDILRVRGALHALRRRINARAFAVLEGFMKRACEADS
;
A
#
# COMPACT_ATOMS: atom_id res chain seq x y z
N ALA A 1 -6.37 -19.14 -2.40
CA ALA A 1 -5.44 -18.01 -2.13
C ALA A 1 -3.99 -18.51 -2.16
N ASN A 2 -3.14 -17.98 -3.02
CA ASN A 2 -1.75 -18.44 -3.21
C ASN A 2 -0.84 -17.91 -2.08
N ALA A 3 -0.21 -18.80 -1.32
CA ALA A 3 0.64 -18.46 -0.18
C ALA A 3 1.82 -17.52 -0.50
N ARG A 4 2.26 -17.47 -1.78
CA ARG A 4 3.33 -16.58 -2.25
C ARG A 4 3.02 -15.08 -2.10
N TYR A 5 1.75 -14.69 -2.17
CA TYR A 5 1.34 -13.28 -1.99
C TYR A 5 1.64 -12.75 -0.58
N PHE A 6 1.71 -13.64 0.41
CA PHE A 6 1.97 -13.28 1.80
C PHE A 6 3.43 -13.49 2.23
N THR A 7 4.27 -14.07 1.36
CA THR A 7 5.63 -14.50 1.72
C THR A 7 6.75 -13.81 0.96
N HIS A 8 6.50 -13.21 -0.22
CA HIS A 8 7.52 -12.44 -0.93
C HIS A 8 7.41 -10.93 -0.67
N LYS A 9 8.57 -10.32 -0.34
CA LYS A 9 8.79 -8.87 -0.18
C LYS A 9 8.12 -8.12 -1.34
N PHE A 10 7.18 -7.23 -1.00
CA PHE A 10 6.43 -6.36 -1.92
C PHE A 10 5.81 -7.08 -3.13
N SER A 11 4.55 -7.52 -3.01
CA SER A 11 3.80 -8.02 -4.16
C SER A 11 3.66 -6.91 -5.23
N SER A 12 3.65 -7.32 -6.50
CA SER A 12 3.46 -6.40 -7.63
C SER A 12 2.17 -5.59 -7.52
N THR A 13 1.12 -6.15 -6.90
CA THR A 13 -0.13 -5.46 -6.60
C THR A 13 0.06 -4.28 -5.65
N VAL A 14 0.84 -4.45 -4.57
CA VAL A 14 1.12 -3.37 -3.62
C VAL A 14 1.93 -2.25 -4.28
N ILE A 15 2.95 -2.62 -5.07
CA ILE A 15 3.75 -1.65 -5.84
C ILE A 15 2.86 -0.90 -6.83
N THR A 16 1.98 -1.61 -7.54
CA THR A 16 1.11 -1.02 -8.57
C THR A 16 0.11 -0.06 -7.94
N SER A 17 -0.51 -0.45 -6.83
CA SER A 17 -1.43 0.42 -6.08
C SER A 17 -0.75 1.72 -5.63
N LEU A 18 0.43 1.63 -5.00
CA LEU A 18 1.17 2.80 -4.56
C LEU A 18 1.64 3.67 -5.75
N SER A 19 2.11 3.05 -6.83
CA SER A 19 2.58 3.78 -8.01
C SER A 19 1.45 4.53 -8.71
N THR A 20 0.30 3.86 -8.89
CA THR A 20 -0.86 4.40 -9.62
C THR A 20 -1.77 5.27 -8.75
N GLY A 21 -1.68 5.16 -7.42
CA GLY A 21 -2.59 5.84 -6.49
C GLY A 21 -4.00 5.22 -6.50
N THR A 22 -4.12 3.94 -6.82
CA THR A 22 -5.39 3.20 -6.81
C THR A 22 -5.43 2.27 -5.61
N PRO A 23 -6.33 2.50 -4.63
CA PRO A 23 -6.46 1.64 -3.45
C PRO A 23 -6.86 0.22 -3.83
N MET A 24 -6.29 -0.76 -3.11
CA MET A 24 -6.60 -2.18 -3.28
C MET A 24 -7.62 -2.64 -2.24
N ILE A 25 -8.25 -3.79 -2.50
CA ILE A 25 -8.95 -4.56 -1.47
C ILE A 25 -7.90 -5.33 -0.67
N ALA A 26 -7.95 -5.25 0.65
CA ALA A 26 -6.99 -5.91 1.52
C ALA A 26 -7.68 -6.59 2.72
N ASP A 27 -7.35 -7.85 2.93
CA ASP A 27 -7.76 -8.60 4.12
C ASP A 27 -6.81 -8.37 5.31
N ALA A 28 -7.19 -8.90 6.48
CA ALA A 28 -6.37 -8.79 7.68
C ALA A 28 -4.98 -9.43 7.54
N ARG A 29 -4.86 -10.50 6.73
CA ARG A 29 -3.58 -11.19 6.51
C ARG A 29 -2.61 -10.34 5.69
N MET A 30 -3.13 -9.61 4.71
CA MET A 30 -2.37 -8.68 3.89
C MET A 30 -1.88 -7.48 4.72
N LEU A 31 -2.76 -6.90 5.54
CA LEU A 31 -2.40 -5.82 6.47
C LEU A 31 -1.34 -6.29 7.49
N ALA A 32 -1.42 -7.53 7.97
CA ALA A 32 -0.41 -8.10 8.85
C ALA A 32 0.95 -8.33 8.14
N ALA A 33 0.93 -8.77 6.88
CA ALA A 33 2.14 -9.02 6.09
C ALA A 33 2.85 -7.72 5.65
N TYR A 34 2.09 -6.65 5.42
CA TYR A 34 2.60 -5.35 4.97
C TYR A 34 2.29 -4.27 6.01
N SER A 35 3.05 -4.24 7.11
CA SER A 35 2.81 -3.33 8.24
C SER A 35 2.90 -1.83 7.93
N PHE A 36 3.42 -1.45 6.76
CA PHE A 36 3.36 -0.06 6.29
C PHE A 36 2.03 0.30 5.64
N LEU A 37 1.20 -0.68 5.25
CA LEU A 37 -0.15 -0.42 4.73
C LEU A 37 -1.06 -0.10 5.91
N GLU A 38 -1.59 1.12 5.89
CA GLU A 38 -2.57 1.57 6.86
C GLU A 38 -3.98 1.19 6.38
N LYS A 39 -4.86 0.82 7.32
CA LYS A 39 -6.22 0.34 7.01
C LYS A 39 -7.06 1.39 6.27
N ASP A 40 -6.77 2.67 6.45
CA ASP A 40 -7.45 3.80 5.79
C ASP A 40 -7.00 4.02 4.34
N ALA A 41 -5.83 3.51 3.94
CA ALA A 41 -5.26 3.60 2.61
C ALA A 41 -5.70 2.46 1.67
N VAL A 42 -6.57 1.58 2.14
CA VAL A 42 -7.09 0.41 1.41
C VAL A 42 -8.59 0.29 1.61
N TYR A 43 -9.23 -0.56 0.81
CA TYR A 43 -10.57 -1.04 1.10
C TYR A 43 -10.48 -2.33 1.93
N PRO A 44 -10.86 -2.32 3.21
CA PRO A 44 -10.79 -3.53 4.02
C PRO A 44 -11.81 -4.55 3.50
N GLN A 45 -11.35 -5.79 3.33
CA GLN A 45 -12.20 -6.96 3.17
C GLN A 45 -12.58 -7.48 4.56
N GLU A 46 -13.87 -7.67 4.80
CA GLU A 46 -14.37 -8.18 6.07
C GLU A 46 -14.07 -9.68 6.23
N ASP A 47 -14.07 -10.18 7.47
CA ASP A 47 -13.77 -11.59 7.73
C ASP A 47 -14.85 -12.50 7.11
N GLY A 48 -14.41 -13.49 6.35
CA GLY A 48 -15.31 -14.35 5.57
C GLY A 48 -16.00 -13.68 4.37
N GLU A 49 -15.75 -12.40 4.10
CA GLU A 49 -16.33 -11.70 2.94
C GLU A 49 -15.70 -12.22 1.63
N PRO A 50 -16.50 -12.68 0.65
CA PRO A 50 -15.98 -12.97 -0.68
C PRO A 50 -15.49 -11.70 -1.39
N GLU A 51 -14.40 -11.79 -2.15
CA GLU A 51 -13.82 -10.64 -2.86
C GLU A 51 -14.83 -9.91 -3.76
N ILE A 52 -15.68 -10.66 -4.48
CA ILE A 52 -16.75 -10.08 -5.31
C ILE A 52 -17.75 -9.27 -4.47
N SER A 53 -18.06 -9.70 -3.26
CA SER A 53 -18.95 -8.95 -2.35
C SER A 53 -18.30 -7.64 -1.92
N ALA A 54 -17.00 -7.66 -1.60
CA ALA A 54 -16.24 -6.46 -1.31
C ALA A 54 -16.24 -5.49 -2.51
N MET A 55 -16.04 -5.99 -3.73
CA MET A 55 -16.11 -5.18 -4.95
C MET A 55 -17.47 -4.51 -5.14
N LEU A 56 -18.57 -5.24 -4.92
CA LEU A 56 -19.93 -4.71 -5.04
C LEU A 56 -20.26 -3.68 -3.95
N ARG A 57 -19.71 -3.86 -2.74
CA ARG A 57 -19.83 -2.87 -1.66
C ARG A 57 -19.08 -1.59 -2.00
N ILE A 58 -17.86 -1.72 -2.52
CA ILE A 58 -17.04 -0.57 -2.94
C ILE A 58 -17.67 0.17 -4.11
N SER A 59 -18.25 -0.52 -5.09
CA SER A 59 -18.89 0.14 -6.24
C SER A 59 -20.14 0.95 -5.89
N ARG A 60 -20.72 0.72 -4.71
CA ARG A 60 -21.86 1.47 -4.16
C ARG A 60 -21.45 2.54 -3.14
N THR A 61 -20.15 2.73 -2.94
CA THR A 61 -19.60 3.72 -2.03
C THR A 61 -19.75 5.12 -2.62
N HIS A 62 -19.95 6.13 -1.77
CA HIS A 62 -20.12 7.51 -2.23
C HIS A 62 -18.76 8.09 -2.67
N ASP A 63 -18.79 9.05 -3.60
CA ASP A 63 -17.58 9.65 -4.15
C ASP A 63 -16.64 10.22 -3.07
N GLU A 64 -17.21 10.78 -2.00
CA GLU A 64 -16.44 11.32 -0.86
C GLU A 64 -15.58 10.27 -0.19
N ASP A 65 -16.11 9.06 0.00
CA ASP A 65 -15.38 7.94 0.59
C ASP A 65 -14.31 7.40 -0.35
N ILE A 66 -14.60 7.35 -1.66
CA ILE A 66 -13.61 6.97 -2.67
C ILE A 66 -12.43 7.96 -2.65
N LEU A 67 -12.72 9.26 -2.63
CA LEU A 67 -11.71 10.31 -2.57
C LEU A 67 -10.93 10.28 -1.24
N ARG A 68 -11.59 9.96 -0.13
CA ARG A 68 -10.97 9.81 1.19
C ARG A 68 -9.93 8.69 1.19
N VAL A 69 -10.27 7.49 0.72
CA VAL A 69 -9.34 6.35 0.67
C VAL A 69 -8.18 6.64 -0.30
N ARG A 70 -8.46 7.25 -1.46
CA ARG A 70 -7.40 7.70 -2.39
C ARG A 70 -6.47 8.73 -1.75
N GLY A 71 -7.01 9.67 -0.99
CA GLY A 71 -6.25 10.68 -0.24
C GLY A 71 -5.31 10.04 0.79
N ALA A 72 -5.81 9.08 1.55
CA ALA A 72 -5.02 8.31 2.52
C ALA A 72 -3.88 7.54 1.82
N LEU A 73 -4.15 6.85 0.71
CA LEU A 73 -3.13 6.17 -0.08
C LEU A 73 -2.06 7.13 -0.62
N HIS A 74 -2.45 8.30 -1.10
CA HIS A 74 -1.50 9.32 -1.54
C HIS A 74 -0.64 9.85 -0.38
N ALA A 75 -1.21 10.02 0.81
CA ALA A 75 -0.46 10.39 2.00
C ALA A 75 0.55 9.31 2.39
N LEU A 76 0.13 8.05 2.39
CA LEU A 76 1.01 6.91 2.64
C LEU A 76 2.15 6.85 1.62
N ARG A 77 1.84 6.97 0.32
CA ARG A 77 2.84 7.02 -0.75
C ARG A 77 3.88 8.12 -0.52
N ARG A 78 3.45 9.34 -0.15
CA ARG A 78 4.38 10.44 0.17
C ARG A 78 5.30 10.09 1.32
N ARG A 79 4.78 9.49 2.41
CA ARG A 79 5.58 9.06 3.57
C ARG A 79 6.61 8.00 3.20
N ILE A 80 6.20 6.98 2.44
CA ILE A 80 7.09 5.91 1.98
C ILE A 80 8.21 6.48 1.11
N ASN A 81 7.86 7.33 0.13
CA ASN A 81 8.85 7.92 -0.77
C ASN A 81 9.82 8.86 -0.04
N ALA A 82 9.34 9.68 0.91
CA ALA A 82 10.20 10.53 1.73
C ALA A 82 11.20 9.71 2.54
N ARG A 83 10.75 8.61 3.16
CA ARG A 83 11.63 7.70 3.91
C ARG A 83 12.65 7.01 2.98
N ALA A 84 12.20 6.51 1.82
CA ALA A 84 13.07 5.87 0.85
C ALA A 84 14.14 6.84 0.33
N PHE A 85 13.75 8.08 0.01
CA PHE A 85 14.68 9.12 -0.41
C PHE A 85 15.74 9.42 0.65
N ALA A 86 15.34 9.60 1.91
CA ALA A 86 16.27 9.86 3.02
C ALA A 86 17.30 8.73 3.19
N VAL A 87 16.88 7.47 3.03
CA VAL A 87 17.77 6.31 3.09
C VAL A 87 18.77 6.34 1.94
N LEU A 88 18.30 6.55 0.70
CA LEU A 88 19.16 6.61 -0.48
C LEU A 88 20.15 7.78 -0.42
N GLU A 89 19.71 8.95 0.03
CA GLU A 89 20.56 10.12 0.21
C GLU A 89 21.69 9.84 1.21
N GLY A 90 21.37 9.19 2.34
CA GLY A 90 22.36 8.80 3.33
C GLY A 90 23.40 7.79 2.78
N PHE A 91 22.98 6.87 1.90
CA PHE A 91 23.92 5.96 1.23
C PHE A 91 24.84 6.70 0.25
N MET A 92 24.28 7.61 -0.55
CA MET A 92 25.07 8.39 -1.52
C MET A 92 26.13 9.26 -0.83
N LYS A 93 25.76 9.94 0.26
CA LYS A 93 26.71 10.76 1.04
C LYS A 93 27.91 9.93 1.53
N ARG A 94 27.66 8.76 2.13
CA ARG A 94 28.72 7.85 2.59
C ARG A 94 29.60 7.32 1.46
N ALA A 95 29.01 7.04 0.29
CA ALA A 95 29.78 6.56 -0.86
C ALA A 95 30.73 7.64 -1.38
N CYS A 96 30.26 8.88 -1.51
CA CYS A 96 31.11 10.00 -1.95
C CYS A 96 32.22 10.33 -0.96
N GLU A 97 31.96 10.23 0.36
CA GLU A 97 32.97 10.43 1.41
C GLU A 97 34.03 9.32 1.46
N ALA A 98 33.72 8.11 1.01
CA ALA A 98 34.67 6.99 0.98
C ALA A 98 35.62 7.02 -0.23
N ASP A 99 35.24 7.73 -1.30
CA ASP A 99 36.03 7.91 -2.53
C ASP A 99 36.82 9.23 -2.57
N SER A 100 36.74 10.05 -1.50
CA SER A 100 37.45 11.34 -1.34
C SER A 100 38.65 11.21 -0.39
#